data_AF-A0A397W9J1-F1
#
_entry.id   AF-A0A397W9J1-F1
#
_cell.length_a   1.000
_cell.length_b   1.000
_cell.length_c   1.000
_cell.angle_alpha   90.00
_cell.angle_beta   90.00
_cell.angle_gamma   90.00
#
_symmetry.space_group_name_H-M   'P 1'
#
loop_
_entity.id
_entity.type
_entity.pdbx_description
1 polymer ?
#
loop_
_entity_poly.entity_id
_entity_poly.type
_entity_poly.pdbx_seq_one_letter_code
_entity_poly.pdbx_strand_id
1 'polypeptide(L)'
;MHQPYSHGCNEVGIEGGELFYNGNNKSWSFNRQFFNEALSRKLIDSTIETINQLYEEMSGYWQSLGKQSSSNNNDNWTIETDFSSWFHRFTNEVTSMLTTGQRTYSIASYYNTQSNIKSKHSDALVENGNIFTKALVKFMECLPFFTFLSPFIRHYVPVIKSQADSYLNNREVLFKNLDEMIKNRKSEIEKMQGAEMKSDMLTSLLTAKTVVEGDNFRPMSNKEIRDNILDIFLGGTDTTASLFCYITYYICKNPEVKQKMLSEIDSVLPNFTDKLYKQEDLKN
;
A
#
# COMPACT_ATOMS: atom_id res chain seq x y z
N MET A 1 -6.61 6.51 17.89
CA MET A 1 -6.97 5.30 18.66
C MET A 1 -5.71 4.82 19.34
N HIS A 2 -5.70 4.66 20.66
CA HIS A 2 -4.57 4.12 21.42
C HIS A 2 -5.02 2.76 21.96
N GLN A 3 -4.42 1.66 21.51
CA GLN A 3 -4.72 0.35 22.08
C GLN A 3 -3.84 0.11 23.32
N PRO A 4 -4.40 -0.40 24.43
CA PRO A 4 -3.63 -0.80 25.60
C PRO A 4 -2.70 -1.99 25.26
N TYR A 5 -1.70 -2.21 26.12
CA TYR A 5 -0.76 -3.33 26.02
C TYR A 5 -1.48 -4.66 25.70
N SER A 6 -1.01 -5.34 24.66
CA SER A 6 -1.51 -6.64 24.22
C SER A 6 -0.36 -7.64 24.14
N HIS A 7 -0.46 -8.73 24.90
CA HIS A 7 0.48 -9.85 24.83
C HIS A 7 0.63 -10.38 23.40
N GLY A 8 -0.45 -10.34 22.61
CA GLY A 8 -0.43 -10.71 21.20
C GLY A 8 0.42 -9.78 20.33
N CYS A 9 0.38 -8.46 20.55
CA CYS A 9 1.21 -7.51 19.80
C CYS A 9 2.71 -7.74 20.08
N ASN A 10 3.06 -8.09 21.33
CA ASN A 10 4.42 -8.48 21.70
C ASN A 10 4.85 -9.78 21.00
N GLU A 11 4.00 -10.82 21.01
CA GLU A 11 4.27 -12.06 20.27
C GLU A 11 4.49 -11.82 18.77
N VAL A 12 3.70 -10.93 18.17
CA VAL A 12 3.84 -10.51 16.76
C VAL A 12 5.04 -9.59 16.56
N GLY A 13 5.67 -9.06 17.60
CA GLY A 13 6.87 -8.22 17.49
C GLY A 13 6.58 -6.80 17.02
N ILE A 14 5.32 -6.37 17.11
CA ILE A 14 4.86 -5.03 16.77
C ILE A 14 4.56 -4.19 18.02
N GLU A 15 5.41 -4.29 19.03
CA GLU A 15 5.28 -3.47 20.22
C GLU A 15 6.23 -2.27 20.15
N GLY A 16 5.65 -1.09 20.31
CA GLY A 16 6.34 0.13 20.72
C GLY A 16 7.00 0.95 19.60
N GLY A 17 7.02 0.50 18.34
CA GLY A 17 7.57 1.28 17.20
C GLY A 17 6.51 1.80 16.23
N GLU A 18 5.30 1.26 16.33
CA GLU A 18 4.16 1.49 15.45
C GLU A 18 3.39 2.75 15.89
N LEU A 19 2.39 3.12 15.11
CA LEU A 19 1.43 4.17 15.39
C LEU A 19 0.09 3.59 15.83
N PHE A 20 -0.34 2.47 15.23
CA PHE A 20 -1.65 1.87 15.51
C PHE A 20 -1.66 1.06 16.81
N TYR A 21 -0.60 0.29 17.07
CA TYR A 21 -0.51 -0.66 18.20
C TYR A 21 0.50 -0.24 19.28
N ASN A 22 0.76 1.06 19.42
CA ASN A 22 1.76 1.58 20.35
C ASN A 22 1.13 2.06 21.66
N GLY A 23 1.35 1.26 22.71
CA GLY A 23 0.93 1.52 24.09
C GLY A 23 1.77 2.56 24.83
N ASN A 24 2.89 3.03 24.27
CA ASN A 24 3.80 3.98 24.91
C ASN A 24 3.63 5.39 24.34
N ASN A 25 3.08 6.32 25.13
CA ASN A 25 2.82 7.71 24.70
C ASN A 25 4.07 8.44 24.18
N LYS A 26 5.24 8.25 24.80
CA LYS A 26 6.47 8.92 24.36
C LYS A 26 6.94 8.37 23.01
N SER A 27 6.94 7.05 22.87
CA SER A 27 7.31 6.42 21.60
C SER A 27 6.32 6.75 20.49
N TRP A 28 5.02 6.72 20.78
CA TRP A 28 3.98 7.08 19.84
C TRP A 28 4.13 8.53 19.35
N SER A 29 4.33 9.47 20.28
CA SER A 29 4.51 10.89 19.92
C SER A 29 5.75 11.09 19.04
N PHE A 30 6.84 10.37 19.32
CA PHE A 30 8.06 10.40 18.53
C PHE A 30 7.82 9.89 17.11
N ASN A 31 7.28 8.67 16.95
CA ASN A 31 7.01 8.08 15.64
C ASN A 31 6.02 8.91 14.82
N ARG A 32 4.97 9.46 15.47
CA ARG A 32 3.94 10.26 14.81
C ARG A 32 4.50 11.54 14.18
N GLN A 33 5.51 12.15 14.78
CA GLN A 33 6.13 13.34 14.21
C GLN A 33 6.79 13.02 12.86
N PHE A 34 7.64 12.00 12.81
CA PHE A 34 8.29 11.57 11.57
C PHE A 34 7.27 11.12 10.52
N PHE A 35 6.23 10.41 10.94
CA PHE A 35 5.18 9.96 10.04
C PHE A 35 4.45 11.12 9.37
N ASN A 36 4.05 12.14 10.15
CA ASN A 36 3.38 13.33 9.62
C ASN A 36 4.29 14.15 8.71
N GLU A 37 5.57 14.29 9.05
CA GLU A 37 6.53 14.98 8.19
C GLU A 37 6.77 14.24 6.87
N ALA A 38 6.84 12.91 6.91
CA ALA A 38 7.00 12.11 5.72
C ALA A 38 5.76 12.15 4.81
N LEU A 39 4.55 12.21 5.38
CA LEU A 39 3.29 12.51 4.67
C LEU A 39 3.14 14.00 4.29
N SER A 40 4.23 14.61 3.82
CA SER A 40 4.24 16.00 3.38
C SER A 40 3.40 16.22 2.13
N ARG A 41 2.99 17.48 1.90
CA ARG A 41 2.30 17.89 0.67
C ARG A 41 3.10 17.56 -0.60
N LYS A 42 4.43 17.71 -0.55
CA LYS A 42 5.31 17.38 -1.68
C LYS A 42 5.17 15.92 -2.10
N LEU A 43 5.06 15.01 -1.13
CA LEU A 43 4.84 13.59 -1.38
C LEU A 43 3.47 13.32 -2.05
N ILE A 44 2.41 13.98 -1.56
CA ILE A 44 1.07 13.88 -2.15
C ILE A 44 1.10 14.32 -3.62
N ASP A 45 1.78 15.42 -3.92
CA ASP A 45 1.84 15.97 -5.28
C ASP A 45 2.56 15.02 -6.24
N SER A 46 3.70 14.44 -5.84
CA SER A 46 4.40 13.43 -6.64
C SER A 46 3.63 12.13 -6.82
N THR A 47 2.67 11.85 -5.94
CA THR A 47 1.87 10.61 -5.99
C THR A 47 0.83 10.65 -7.09
N ILE A 48 0.33 11.82 -7.48
CA ILE A 48 -0.69 11.95 -8.53
C ILE A 48 -0.19 11.41 -9.87
N GLU A 49 1.02 11.79 -10.28
CA GLU A 49 1.62 11.27 -11.51
C GLU A 49 1.77 9.74 -11.47
N THR A 50 2.13 9.20 -10.30
CA THR A 50 2.24 7.75 -10.10
C THR A 50 0.88 7.05 -10.19
N ILE A 51 -0.15 7.59 -9.54
CA ILE A 51 -1.52 7.07 -9.58
C ILE A 51 -2.02 7.01 -11.03
N ASN A 52 -1.78 8.07 -11.80
CA ASN A 52 -2.15 8.14 -13.20
C ASN A 52 -1.47 7.06 -14.04
N GLN A 53 -0.16 6.86 -13.87
CA GLN A 53 0.58 5.80 -14.57
C GLN A 53 0.07 4.39 -14.22
N LEU A 54 -0.22 4.15 -12.93
CA LEU A 54 -0.77 2.88 -12.48
C LEU A 54 -2.20 2.65 -13.00
N TYR A 55 -3.00 3.72 -13.11
CA TYR A 55 -4.34 3.64 -13.67
C TYR A 55 -4.30 3.28 -15.15
N GLU A 56 -3.44 3.93 -15.93
CA GLU A 56 -3.25 3.60 -17.35
C GLU A 56 -2.78 2.15 -17.57
N GLU A 57 -1.92 1.66 -16.70
CA GLU A 57 -1.50 0.26 -16.74
C GLU A 57 -2.66 -0.70 -16.44
N MET A 58 -3.44 -0.43 -15.40
CA MET A 58 -4.59 -1.25 -15.03
C MET A 58 -5.70 -1.19 -16.09
N SER A 59 -6.02 0.00 -16.61
CA SER A 59 -7.04 0.19 -17.64
C SER A 59 -6.64 -0.50 -18.95
N GLY A 60 -5.36 -0.43 -19.33
CA GLY A 60 -4.80 -1.18 -20.46
C GLY A 60 -4.93 -2.69 -20.29
N TYR A 61 -4.75 -3.21 -19.07
CA TYR A 61 -5.00 -4.63 -18.79
C TYR A 61 -6.48 -5.00 -18.87
N TRP A 62 -7.39 -4.17 -18.38
CA TRP A 62 -8.83 -4.40 -18.57
C TRP A 62 -9.22 -4.41 -20.06
N GLN A 63 -8.70 -3.49 -20.86
CA GLN A 63 -8.92 -3.48 -22.31
C GLN A 63 -8.38 -4.75 -22.97
N SER A 64 -7.18 -5.20 -22.58
CA SER A 64 -6.60 -6.46 -23.06
C SER A 64 -7.49 -7.66 -22.74
N LEU A 65 -7.97 -7.76 -21.51
CA LEU A 65 -8.87 -8.83 -21.07
C LEU A 65 -10.23 -8.76 -21.79
N GLY A 66 -10.75 -7.57 -22.03
CA GLY A 66 -11.97 -7.33 -22.79
C GLY A 66 -11.88 -7.80 -24.23
N LYS A 67 -10.79 -7.46 -24.91
CA LYS A 67 -10.55 -7.90 -26.28
C LYS A 67 -10.35 -9.41 -26.37
N GLN A 68 -9.78 -10.04 -25.34
CA GLN A 68 -9.62 -11.50 -25.29
C GLN A 68 -10.94 -12.24 -25.03
N SER A 69 -11.89 -11.62 -24.34
CA SER A 69 -13.20 -12.22 -24.03
C SER A 69 -14.25 -11.98 -25.11
N SER A 70 -14.11 -10.91 -25.91
CA SER A 70 -14.99 -10.67 -27.06
C SER A 70 -14.65 -11.60 -28.23
N SER A 71 -15.61 -12.43 -28.65
CA SER A 71 -15.47 -13.32 -29.82
C SER A 71 -15.65 -12.60 -31.17
N ASN A 72 -16.03 -11.32 -31.19
CA ASN A 72 -16.28 -10.54 -32.40
C ASN A 72 -15.34 -9.32 -32.45
N ASN A 73 -14.78 -9.05 -33.64
CA ASN A 73 -13.90 -7.91 -33.99
C ASN A 73 -14.54 -6.50 -33.85
N ASN A 74 -15.59 -6.34 -33.04
CA ASN A 74 -16.16 -5.03 -32.76
C ASN A 74 -15.45 -4.43 -31.54
N ASP A 75 -15.23 -3.10 -31.57
CA ASP A 75 -14.56 -2.36 -30.49
C ASP A 75 -15.31 -2.40 -29.13
N ASN A 76 -16.55 -2.91 -29.12
CA ASN A 76 -17.33 -3.11 -27.91
C ASN A 76 -16.99 -4.45 -27.25
N TRP A 77 -16.31 -4.37 -26.11
CA TRP A 77 -16.03 -5.51 -25.24
C TRP A 77 -16.75 -5.37 -23.89
N THR A 78 -16.93 -6.49 -23.21
CA THR A 78 -17.44 -6.53 -21.83
C THR A 78 -16.61 -7.54 -21.06
N ILE A 79 -16.18 -7.17 -19.86
CA ILE A 79 -15.48 -8.08 -18.94
C ILE A 79 -16.32 -8.24 -17.68
N GLU A 80 -16.44 -9.48 -17.23
CA GLU A 80 -16.76 -9.77 -15.85
C GLU A 80 -15.45 -9.76 -15.06
N THR A 81 -15.39 -8.99 -13.97
CA THR A 81 -14.15 -8.84 -13.22
C THR A 81 -14.37 -8.56 -11.75
N ASP A 82 -13.41 -8.97 -10.93
CA ASP A 82 -13.43 -8.74 -9.49
C ASP A 82 -12.76 -7.41 -9.14
N PHE A 83 -13.58 -6.37 -8.97
CA PHE A 83 -13.10 -5.04 -8.55
C PHE A 83 -12.38 -5.05 -7.21
N SER A 84 -12.75 -5.95 -6.28
CA SER A 84 -12.04 -6.05 -5.00
C SER A 84 -10.60 -6.46 -5.24
N SER A 85 -10.38 -7.54 -6.00
CA SER A 85 -9.03 -7.96 -6.34
C SER A 85 -8.24 -6.86 -7.07
N TRP A 86 -8.81 -6.19 -8.07
CA TRP A 86 -8.12 -5.11 -8.78
C TRP A 86 -7.77 -3.93 -7.87
N PHE A 87 -8.71 -3.44 -7.06
CA PHE A 87 -8.46 -2.28 -6.22
C PHE A 87 -7.47 -2.57 -5.08
N HIS A 88 -7.43 -3.79 -4.54
CA HIS A 88 -6.38 -4.18 -3.59
C HIS A 88 -4.99 -4.19 -4.24
N ARG A 89 -4.89 -4.65 -5.49
CA ARG A 89 -3.61 -4.67 -6.22
C ARG A 89 -3.17 -3.26 -6.61
N PHE A 90 -4.11 -2.42 -7.01
CA PHE A 90 -3.88 -1.02 -7.36
C PHE A 90 -3.42 -0.20 -6.14
N THR A 91 -4.16 -0.26 -5.04
CA THR A 91 -3.84 0.47 -3.81
C THR A 91 -2.56 -0.01 -3.15
N ASN A 92 -2.24 -1.31 -3.23
CA ASN A 92 -0.95 -1.85 -2.79
C ASN A 92 0.22 -1.27 -3.60
N GLU A 93 0.07 -1.12 -4.92
CA GLU A 93 1.10 -0.49 -5.76
C GLU A 93 1.27 0.99 -5.45
N VAL A 94 0.16 1.74 -5.34
CA VAL A 94 0.18 3.16 -4.96
C VAL A 94 0.87 3.32 -3.61
N THR A 95 0.49 2.51 -2.62
CA THR A 95 1.07 2.54 -1.27
C THR A 95 2.55 2.18 -1.29
N SER A 96 2.96 1.18 -2.07
CA SER A 96 4.38 0.82 -2.21
C SER A 96 5.20 1.94 -2.84
N MET A 97 4.70 2.56 -3.90
CA MET A 97 5.39 3.66 -4.56
C MET A 97 5.49 4.90 -3.66
N LEU A 98 4.40 5.25 -2.97
CA LEU A 98 4.37 6.34 -1.98
C LEU A 98 5.36 6.10 -0.85
N THR A 99 5.39 4.85 -0.35
CA THR A 99 6.13 4.51 0.87
C THR A 99 7.59 4.26 0.59
N THR A 100 7.89 3.48 -0.44
CA THR A 100 9.25 2.95 -0.72
C THR A 100 9.81 3.44 -2.05
N GLY A 101 9.02 4.10 -2.90
CA GLY A 101 9.46 4.47 -4.25
C GLY A 101 9.70 3.28 -5.18
N GLN A 102 9.23 2.08 -4.80
CA GLN A 102 9.41 0.83 -5.53
C GLN A 102 8.07 0.22 -5.94
N ARG A 103 8.05 -0.42 -7.11
CA ARG A 103 6.90 -1.16 -7.65
C ARG A 103 6.81 -2.53 -6.99
N THR A 104 5.62 -2.94 -6.57
CA THR A 104 5.32 -4.33 -6.18
C THR A 104 4.78 -5.16 -7.35
N TYR A 105 4.49 -4.56 -8.51
CA TYR A 105 3.95 -5.27 -9.68
C TYR A 105 2.69 -6.10 -9.39
N SER A 106 1.93 -5.74 -8.35
CA SER A 106 0.74 -6.49 -7.93
C SER A 106 -0.38 -6.42 -8.96
N ILE A 107 -0.50 -5.31 -9.70
CA ILE A 107 -1.49 -5.18 -10.79
C ILE A 107 -1.15 -6.17 -11.91
N ALA A 108 0.10 -6.16 -12.36
CA ALA A 108 0.60 -7.05 -13.41
C ALA A 108 0.53 -8.53 -13.00
N SER A 109 0.83 -8.82 -11.73
CA SER A 109 0.69 -10.17 -11.16
C SER A 109 -0.73 -10.70 -11.29
N TYR A 110 -1.71 -9.89 -10.92
CA TYR A 110 -3.11 -10.29 -11.01
C TYR A 110 -3.55 -10.45 -12.47
N TYR A 111 -3.17 -9.52 -13.36
CA TYR A 111 -3.41 -9.67 -14.80
C TYR A 111 -2.86 -10.99 -15.35
N ASN A 112 -1.65 -11.39 -14.97
CA ASN A 112 -1.02 -12.65 -15.41
C ASN A 112 -1.76 -13.92 -14.97
N THR A 113 -2.64 -13.83 -13.97
CA THR A 113 -3.52 -14.93 -13.55
C THR A 113 -4.81 -15.02 -14.36
N GLN A 114 -5.23 -13.92 -14.99
CA GLN A 114 -6.48 -13.80 -15.73
C GLN A 114 -6.28 -13.86 -17.25
N SER A 115 -5.09 -13.51 -17.74
CA SER A 115 -4.78 -13.35 -19.16
C SER A 115 -3.97 -14.51 -19.71
N ASN A 116 -4.21 -14.83 -20.99
CA ASN A 116 -3.34 -15.74 -21.76
C ASN A 116 -2.05 -15.05 -22.23
N ILE A 117 -2.02 -13.71 -22.20
CA ILE A 117 -0.87 -12.89 -22.57
C ILE A 117 -0.24 -12.35 -21.28
N LYS A 118 1.06 -12.63 -21.08
CA LYS A 118 1.80 -12.13 -19.92
C LYS A 118 2.04 -10.63 -20.00
N SER A 119 2.14 -9.99 -18.84
CA SER A 119 2.54 -8.60 -18.66
C SER A 119 3.91 -8.35 -19.26
N LYS A 120 4.18 -7.10 -19.64
CA LYS A 120 5.51 -6.66 -20.15
C LYS A 120 6.65 -6.76 -19.12
N HIS A 121 6.34 -6.95 -17.84
CA HIS A 121 7.32 -7.04 -16.75
C HIS A 121 7.86 -8.46 -16.62
N SER A 122 9.08 -8.61 -16.12
CA SER A 122 9.69 -9.93 -15.96
C SER A 122 8.97 -10.78 -14.90
N ASP A 123 8.90 -12.09 -15.14
CA ASP A 123 8.23 -13.03 -14.23
C ASP A 123 8.80 -12.97 -12.80
N ALA A 124 10.11 -12.77 -12.66
CA ALA A 124 10.76 -12.66 -11.36
C ALA A 124 10.26 -11.44 -10.54
N LEU A 125 10.07 -10.28 -11.18
CA LEU A 125 9.56 -9.08 -10.50
C LEU A 125 8.11 -9.27 -10.07
N VAL A 126 7.30 -9.85 -10.96
CA VAL A 126 5.90 -10.14 -10.71
C VAL A 126 5.73 -11.16 -9.57
N GLU A 127 6.55 -12.20 -9.52
CA GLU A 127 6.48 -13.23 -8.49
C GLU A 127 6.93 -12.70 -7.12
N ASN A 128 8.04 -11.96 -7.07
CA ASN A 128 8.50 -11.32 -5.82
C ASN A 128 7.43 -10.38 -5.25
N GLY A 129 6.81 -9.59 -6.13
CA GLY A 129 5.68 -8.74 -5.82
C GLY A 129 4.48 -9.47 -5.22
N ASN A 130 4.12 -10.60 -5.83
CA ASN A 130 3.05 -11.48 -5.36
C ASN A 130 3.36 -12.04 -3.97
N ILE A 131 4.59 -12.50 -3.74
CA ILE A 131 5.05 -13.01 -2.44
C ILE A 131 4.92 -11.93 -1.37
N PHE A 132 5.40 -10.71 -1.64
CA PHE A 132 5.28 -9.59 -0.71
C PHE A 132 3.81 -9.25 -0.39
N THR A 133 2.97 -9.17 -1.42
CA THR A 133 1.55 -8.84 -1.26
C THR A 133 0.80 -9.92 -0.45
N LYS A 134 1.07 -11.20 -0.72
CA LYS A 134 0.51 -12.31 0.08
C LYS A 134 1.00 -12.28 1.51
N ALA A 135 2.27 -11.96 1.72
CA ALA A 135 2.83 -11.82 3.06
C ALA A 135 2.16 -10.69 3.85
N LEU A 136 1.87 -9.56 3.20
CA LEU A 136 1.15 -8.44 3.80
C LEU A 136 -0.29 -8.81 4.18
N VAL A 137 -1.05 -9.46 3.28
CA VAL A 137 -2.43 -9.90 3.57
C VAL A 137 -2.45 -10.89 4.73
N LYS A 138 -1.57 -11.90 4.71
CA LYS A 138 -1.46 -12.87 5.81
C LYS A 138 -1.01 -12.24 7.12
N PHE A 139 -0.26 -11.13 7.07
CA PHE A 139 0.05 -10.34 8.26
C PHE A 139 -1.17 -9.55 8.76
N MET A 140 -2.03 -9.02 7.89
CA MET A 140 -3.28 -8.39 8.33
C MET A 140 -4.20 -9.38 9.05
N GLU A 141 -4.29 -10.63 8.59
CA GLU A 141 -5.04 -11.69 9.27
C GLU A 141 -4.44 -12.08 10.63
N CYS A 142 -3.12 -11.96 10.78
CA CYS A 142 -2.40 -12.20 12.03
C CYS A 142 -2.86 -11.25 13.14
N LEU A 143 -3.11 -9.97 12.83
CA LEU A 143 -3.43 -8.95 13.83
C LEU A 143 -4.67 -9.26 14.69
N PRO A 144 -5.88 -9.50 14.12
CA PRO A 144 -7.04 -9.86 14.93
C PRO A 144 -6.85 -11.22 15.61
N PHE A 145 -6.16 -12.17 14.99
CA PHE A 145 -5.89 -13.48 15.58
C PHE A 145 -5.07 -13.36 16.88
N PHE A 146 -4.01 -12.56 16.89
CA PHE A 146 -3.19 -12.35 18.08
C PHE A 146 -3.82 -11.38 19.08
N THR A 147 -4.69 -10.46 18.62
CA THR A 147 -5.41 -9.51 19.48
C THR A 147 -6.55 -10.17 20.25
N PHE A 148 -7.36 -11.00 19.59
CA PHE A 148 -8.61 -11.51 20.17
C PHE A 148 -8.53 -12.93 20.72
N LEU A 149 -7.61 -13.77 20.24
CA LEU A 149 -7.39 -15.09 20.86
C LEU A 149 -6.54 -14.94 22.12
N SER A 150 -6.76 -15.81 23.11
CA SER A 150 -5.91 -15.82 24.30
C SER A 150 -4.57 -16.49 24.00
N PRO A 151 -3.47 -16.09 24.68
CA PRO A 151 -2.18 -16.78 24.55
C PRO A 151 -2.27 -18.27 24.83
N PHE A 152 -3.10 -18.67 25.80
CA PHE A 152 -3.32 -20.08 26.13
C PHE A 152 -3.79 -20.89 24.91
N ILE A 153 -4.82 -20.40 24.20
CA ILE A 153 -5.36 -21.11 23.03
C ILE A 153 -4.30 -21.17 21.92
N ARG A 154 -3.57 -20.07 21.68
CA ARG A 154 -2.49 -20.02 20.67
C ARG A 154 -1.34 -20.98 20.97
N HIS A 155 -0.97 -21.19 22.22
CA HIS A 155 0.20 -22.01 22.56
C HIS A 155 -0.12 -23.48 22.81
N TYR A 156 -1.35 -23.83 23.22
CA TYR A 156 -1.66 -25.18 23.70
C TYR A 156 -2.69 -25.95 22.85
N VAL A 157 -3.50 -25.30 22.01
CA VAL A 157 -4.43 -26.01 21.11
C VAL A 157 -3.71 -26.30 19.79
N PRO A 158 -3.46 -27.58 19.40
CA PRO A 158 -2.52 -27.91 18.31
C PRO A 158 -2.82 -27.24 16.96
N VAL A 159 -4.09 -27.19 16.55
CA VAL A 159 -4.51 -26.58 15.28
C VAL A 159 -4.27 -25.07 15.31
N ILE A 160 -4.66 -24.41 16.41
CA ILE A 160 -4.47 -22.95 16.57
C ILE A 160 -2.99 -22.60 16.70
N LYS A 161 -2.21 -23.44 17.40
CA LYS A 161 -0.76 -23.30 17.49
C LYS A 161 -0.11 -23.38 16.12
N SER A 162 -0.47 -24.36 15.30
CA SER A 162 0.05 -24.47 13.93
C SER A 162 -0.29 -23.22 13.09
N GLN A 163 -1.48 -22.65 13.26
CA GLN A 163 -1.87 -21.41 12.61
C GLN A 163 -1.07 -20.20 13.15
N ALA A 164 -0.87 -20.11 14.46
CA ALA A 164 -0.04 -19.07 15.09
C ALA A 164 1.40 -19.13 14.56
N ASP A 165 2.00 -20.32 14.52
CA ASP A 165 3.34 -20.56 13.97
C ASP A 165 3.41 -20.15 12.48
N SER A 166 2.35 -20.44 11.70
CA SER A 166 2.22 -20.05 10.30
C SER A 166 2.17 -18.52 10.10
N TYR A 167 1.52 -17.79 11.01
CA TYR A 167 1.51 -16.32 11.00
C TYR A 167 2.85 -15.72 11.41
N LEU A 168 3.50 -16.26 12.44
CA LEU A 168 4.82 -15.80 12.89
C LEU A 168 5.89 -16.05 11.82
N ASN A 169 5.87 -17.21 11.16
CA ASN A 169 6.77 -17.49 10.04
C ASN A 169 6.53 -16.53 8.86
N ASN A 170 5.26 -16.20 8.56
CA ASN A 170 4.94 -15.23 7.52
C ASN A 170 5.44 -13.82 7.87
N ARG A 171 5.31 -13.42 9.14
CA ARG A 171 5.87 -12.16 9.62
C ARG A 171 7.37 -12.08 9.36
N GLU A 172 8.14 -13.13 9.66
CA GLU A 172 9.59 -13.12 9.42
C GLU A 172 9.92 -12.85 7.94
N VAL A 173 9.16 -13.44 7.01
CA VAL A 173 9.31 -13.16 5.58
C VAL A 173 8.99 -11.71 5.26
N LEU A 174 7.89 -11.17 5.79
CA LEU A 174 7.50 -9.77 5.58
C LEU A 174 8.54 -8.79 6.15
N PHE A 175 8.99 -9.01 7.38
CA PHE A 175 9.96 -8.14 8.04
C PHE A 175 11.29 -8.17 7.32
N LYS A 176 11.75 -9.35 6.87
CA LYS A 176 12.94 -9.46 6.04
C LYS A 176 12.83 -8.67 4.74
N ASN A 177 11.70 -8.77 4.03
CA ASN A 177 11.48 -7.99 2.80
C ASN A 177 11.52 -6.48 3.06
N LEU A 178 10.86 -6.01 4.12
CA LEU A 178 10.88 -4.59 4.50
C LEU A 178 12.28 -4.12 4.92
N ASP A 179 13.02 -4.94 5.68
CA ASP A 179 14.40 -4.64 6.07
C ASP A 179 15.33 -4.59 4.84
N GLU A 180 15.11 -5.45 3.84
CA GLU A 180 15.82 -5.41 2.56
C GLU A 180 15.51 -4.12 1.78
N MET A 181 14.25 -3.68 1.74
CA MET A 181 13.87 -2.39 1.13
C MET A 181 14.57 -1.21 1.82
N ILE A 182 14.58 -1.19 3.16
CA ILE A 182 15.29 -0.17 3.96
C ILE A 182 16.78 -0.18 3.64
N LYS A 183 17.41 -1.36 3.62
CA LYS A 183 18.84 -1.51 3.34
C LYS A 183 19.19 -1.03 1.93
N ASN A 184 18.39 -1.41 0.93
CA ASN A 184 18.60 -1.00 -0.45
C ASN A 184 18.50 0.52 -0.59
N ARG A 185 17.47 1.14 0.02
CA ARG A 185 17.31 2.59 0.00
C ARG A 185 18.46 3.31 0.71
N LYS A 186 18.93 2.82 1.85
CA LYS A 186 20.13 3.37 2.50
C LYS A 186 21.34 3.39 1.56
N SER A 187 21.59 2.29 0.86
CA SER A 187 22.69 2.21 -0.11
C SER A 187 22.51 3.16 -1.30
N GLU A 188 21.29 3.36 -1.79
CA GLU A 188 20.99 4.33 -2.84
C GLU A 188 21.29 5.77 -2.38
N ILE A 189 20.84 6.12 -1.18
CA ILE A 189 21.05 7.43 -0.55
C ILE A 189 22.56 7.73 -0.41
N GLU A 190 23.34 6.77 0.07
CA GLU A 190 24.80 6.89 0.24
C GLU A 190 25.52 7.14 -1.10
N LYS A 191 25.07 6.50 -2.18
CA LYS A 191 25.66 6.62 -3.52
C LYS A 191 25.34 7.96 -4.21
N MET A 192 24.20 8.58 -3.89
CA MET A 192 23.71 9.76 -4.60
C MET A 192 24.41 11.08 -4.21
N GLN A 193 25.25 11.12 -3.16
CA GLN A 193 26.10 12.27 -2.76
C GLN A 193 25.45 13.67 -2.86
N GLY A 194 24.15 13.80 -2.54
CA GLY A 194 23.45 15.11 -2.56
C GLY A 194 22.74 15.48 -3.86
N ALA A 195 22.65 14.57 -4.84
CA ALA A 195 21.67 14.69 -5.93
C ALA A 195 20.23 14.70 -5.38
N GLU A 196 19.29 15.30 -6.13
CA GLU A 196 17.89 15.35 -5.72
C GLU A 196 17.34 13.94 -5.53
N MET A 197 16.92 13.63 -4.30
CA MET A 197 16.40 12.31 -3.94
C MET A 197 14.94 12.17 -4.34
N LYS A 198 14.52 10.92 -4.59
CA LYS A 198 13.10 10.59 -4.75
C LYS A 198 12.32 11.08 -3.52
N SER A 199 11.19 11.74 -3.79
CA SER A 199 10.26 12.18 -2.76
C SER A 199 9.36 10.99 -2.39
N ASP A 200 9.83 10.12 -1.49
CA ASP A 200 9.05 9.03 -0.90
C ASP A 200 9.23 8.99 0.62
N MET A 201 8.28 8.37 1.32
CA MET A 201 8.24 8.33 2.78
C MET A 201 9.49 7.70 3.38
N LEU A 202 9.97 6.57 2.83
CA LEU A 202 11.15 5.88 3.34
C LEU A 202 12.40 6.75 3.27
N THR A 203 12.58 7.51 2.19
CA THR A 203 13.66 8.49 2.08
C THR A 203 13.51 9.60 3.11
N SER A 204 12.31 10.11 3.33
CA SER A 204 12.05 11.10 4.38
C SER A 204 12.38 10.55 5.77
N LEU A 205 11.93 9.34 6.13
CA LEU A 205 12.22 8.72 7.42
C LEU A 205 13.73 8.47 7.62
N LEU A 206 14.46 8.11 6.56
CA LEU A 206 15.89 7.84 6.59
C LEU A 206 16.75 9.11 6.64
N THR A 207 16.28 10.20 6.04
CA THR A 207 17.03 11.44 5.86
C THR A 207 16.55 12.57 6.74
N ALA A 208 15.49 12.37 7.53
CA ALA A 208 14.95 13.35 8.47
C ALA A 208 16.08 13.86 9.38
N LYS A 209 16.58 15.05 9.03
CA LYS A 209 17.55 15.83 9.81
C LYS A 209 16.77 16.87 10.59
N THR A 210 16.70 16.66 11.90
CA THR A 210 16.38 17.59 13.00
C THR A 210 15.88 18.98 12.60
N VAL A 211 14.56 19.20 12.62
CA VAL A 211 13.97 20.55 12.66
C VAL A 211 13.00 20.66 13.83
N VAL A 212 13.47 20.45 15.07
CA VAL A 212 12.91 21.10 16.27
C VAL A 212 14.00 21.18 17.34
N GLU A 213 14.28 22.39 17.83
CA GLU A 213 15.12 22.64 19.00
C GLU A 213 14.52 21.95 20.24
N GLY A 214 15.13 20.84 20.69
CA GLY A 214 14.74 20.15 21.91
C GLY A 214 15.65 18.95 22.21
N ASP A 215 16.13 18.86 23.44
CA ASP A 215 17.27 18.03 23.92
C ASP A 215 17.14 16.49 23.79
N ASN A 216 16.19 15.93 23.03
CA ASN A 216 15.97 14.48 22.97
C ASN A 216 15.60 13.92 21.58
N PHE A 217 15.99 14.55 20.47
CA PHE A 217 15.74 13.99 19.13
C PHE A 217 16.92 13.17 18.59
N ARG A 218 16.67 11.86 18.38
CA ARG A 218 17.59 10.90 17.73
C ARG A 218 17.03 10.44 16.37
N PRO A 219 17.86 9.95 15.44
CA PRO A 219 17.39 9.23 14.28
C PRO A 219 16.51 8.03 14.67
N MET A 220 15.54 7.69 13.82
CA MET A 220 14.76 6.47 13.97
C MET A 220 15.67 5.24 13.82
N SER A 221 15.44 4.23 14.63
CA SER A 221 16.06 2.92 14.49
C SER A 221 15.48 2.19 13.27
N ASN A 222 16.20 1.18 12.76
CA ASN A 222 15.68 0.36 11.66
C ASN A 222 14.33 -0.28 11.99
N LYS A 223 14.13 -0.71 13.25
CA LYS A 223 12.84 -1.26 13.70
C LYS A 223 11.75 -0.21 13.56
N GLU A 224 11.92 0.99 14.12
CA GLU A 224 10.92 2.05 14.03
C GLU A 224 10.61 2.45 12.58
N ILE A 225 11.62 2.52 11.72
CA ILE A 225 11.40 2.78 10.28
C ILE A 225 10.56 1.66 9.65
N ARG A 226 10.90 0.39 9.91
CA ARG A 226 10.14 -0.77 9.43
C ARG A 226 8.70 -0.74 9.91
N ASP A 227 8.49 -0.45 11.18
CA ASP A 227 7.16 -0.41 11.79
C ASP A 227 6.31 0.72 11.19
N ASN A 228 6.91 1.89 10.95
CA ASN A 228 6.22 3.01 10.30
C ASN A 228 5.85 2.72 8.85
N ILE A 229 6.74 2.11 8.05
CA ILE A 229 6.39 1.74 6.67
C ILE A 229 5.33 0.63 6.65
N LEU A 230 5.40 -0.34 7.57
CA LEU A 230 4.40 -1.39 7.71
C LEU A 230 3.02 -0.79 8.01
N ASP A 231 2.93 0.18 8.92
CA ASP A 231 1.68 0.85 9.23
C ASP A 231 1.02 1.50 8.00
N ILE A 232 1.80 2.11 7.11
CA ILE A 232 1.23 2.68 5.88
C ILE A 232 0.69 1.58 4.98
N PHE A 233 1.42 0.46 4.82
CA PHE A 233 0.93 -0.67 4.03
C PHE A 233 -0.39 -1.23 4.56
N LEU A 234 -0.51 -1.37 5.88
CA LEU A 234 -1.72 -1.85 6.56
C LEU A 234 -2.87 -0.86 6.43
N GLY A 235 -2.60 0.43 6.66
CA GLY A 235 -3.62 1.47 6.65
C GLY A 235 -4.08 1.87 5.24
N GLY A 236 -3.15 1.94 4.29
CA GLY A 236 -3.37 2.54 2.96
C GLY A 236 -3.94 1.58 1.92
N THR A 237 -3.70 0.27 2.05
CA THR A 237 -4.10 -0.71 1.03
C THR A 237 -5.57 -1.13 1.18
N ASP A 238 -5.89 -1.85 2.26
CA ASP A 238 -7.17 -2.55 2.43
C ASP A 238 -8.35 -1.58 2.57
N THR A 239 -8.16 -0.52 3.35
CA THR A 239 -9.22 0.48 3.61
C THR A 239 -9.57 1.26 2.34
N THR A 240 -8.57 1.68 1.56
CA THR A 240 -8.77 2.42 0.31
C THR A 240 -9.35 1.53 -0.78
N ALA A 241 -8.91 0.28 -0.88
CA ALA A 241 -9.45 -0.68 -1.84
C ALA A 241 -10.94 -0.94 -1.57
N SER A 242 -11.28 -1.18 -0.30
CA SER A 242 -12.66 -1.35 0.15
C SER A 242 -13.50 -0.11 -0.15
N LEU A 243 -12.96 1.08 0.10
CA LEU A 243 -13.62 2.35 -0.24
C LEU A 243 -13.91 2.44 -1.74
N PHE A 244 -12.95 2.12 -2.61
CA PHE A 244 -13.17 2.10 -4.06
C PHE A 244 -14.24 1.09 -4.46
N CYS A 245 -14.29 -0.11 -3.86
CA CYS A 245 -15.36 -1.06 -4.10
C CYS A 245 -16.74 -0.47 -3.78
N TYR A 246 -16.89 0.16 -2.60
CA TYR A 246 -18.15 0.77 -2.21
C TYR A 246 -18.53 1.93 -3.13
N ILE A 247 -17.58 2.81 -3.46
CA ILE A 247 -17.79 3.93 -4.39
C ILE A 247 -18.28 3.40 -5.74
N THR A 248 -17.57 2.43 -6.34
CA THR A 248 -17.96 1.83 -7.62
C THR A 248 -19.34 1.18 -7.54
N TYR A 249 -19.62 0.43 -6.48
CA TYR A 249 -20.93 -0.21 -6.29
C TYR A 249 -22.07 0.82 -6.24
N TYR A 250 -21.93 1.85 -5.40
CA TYR A 250 -22.99 2.86 -5.23
C TYR A 250 -23.15 3.75 -6.46
N ILE A 251 -22.07 4.11 -7.17
CA ILE A 251 -22.17 4.83 -8.44
C ILE A 251 -22.94 4.00 -9.48
N CYS A 252 -22.66 2.70 -9.58
CA CYS A 252 -23.34 1.80 -10.51
C CYS A 252 -24.82 1.58 -10.17
N LYS A 253 -25.20 1.71 -8.89
CA LYS A 253 -26.58 1.52 -8.42
C LYS A 253 -27.44 2.79 -8.46
N ASN A 254 -26.84 3.97 -8.57
CA ASN A 254 -27.54 5.26 -8.51
C ASN A 254 -27.21 6.09 -9.76
N PRO A 255 -27.96 5.93 -10.87
CA PRO A 255 -27.68 6.59 -12.16
C PRO A 255 -27.61 8.12 -12.08
N GLU A 256 -28.43 8.73 -11.23
CA GLU A 256 -28.44 10.18 -10.99
C GLU A 256 -27.13 10.67 -10.36
N VAL A 257 -26.57 9.89 -9.43
CA VAL A 257 -25.27 10.18 -8.82
C VAL A 257 -24.17 10.04 -9.87
N LYS A 258 -24.21 8.97 -10.68
CA LYS A 258 -23.27 8.77 -11.78
C LYS A 258 -23.31 9.93 -12.78
N GLN A 259 -24.50 10.37 -13.19
CA GLN A 259 -24.65 11.48 -14.14
C GLN A 259 -24.10 12.79 -13.58
N LYS A 260 -24.38 13.08 -12.30
CA LYS A 260 -23.85 14.27 -11.63
C LYS A 260 -22.32 14.24 -11.57
N MET A 261 -21.73 13.11 -11.18
CA MET A 261 -20.28 12.91 -11.14
C MET A 261 -19.64 13.14 -12.52
N LEU A 262 -20.20 12.54 -13.58
CA LEU A 262 -19.70 12.74 -14.94
C LEU A 262 -19.81 14.21 -15.40
N SER A 263 -20.92 14.88 -15.07
CA SER A 263 -21.11 16.29 -15.42
C SER A 263 -20.10 17.20 -14.71
N GLU A 264 -19.74 16.89 -13.47
CA GLU A 264 -18.71 17.60 -12.72
C GLU A 264 -17.32 17.37 -13.34
N ILE A 265 -16.99 16.13 -13.67
CA ILE A 265 -15.76 15.78 -14.38
C ILE A 265 -15.67 16.53 -15.72
N ASP A 266 -16.72 16.51 -16.54
CA ASP A 266 -16.76 17.21 -17.83
C ASP A 266 -16.64 18.73 -17.67
N SER A 267 -17.14 19.30 -16.56
CA SER A 267 -17.03 20.72 -16.26
C SER A 267 -15.61 21.14 -15.85
N VAL A 268 -14.91 20.31 -15.08
CA VAL A 268 -13.53 20.59 -14.63
C VAL A 268 -12.54 20.24 -15.73
N LEU A 269 -12.83 19.20 -16.52
CA LEU A 269 -11.96 18.62 -17.55
C LEU A 269 -12.63 18.59 -18.94
N PRO A 270 -12.99 19.75 -19.52
CA PRO A 270 -13.78 19.82 -20.76
C PRO A 270 -13.09 19.25 -22.01
N ASN A 271 -11.79 18.91 -21.94
CA ASN A 271 -11.02 18.29 -23.01
C ASN A 271 -10.29 17.02 -22.50
N PHE A 272 -11.00 16.17 -21.75
CA PHE A 272 -10.47 14.89 -21.28
C PHE A 272 -10.33 13.89 -22.44
N THR A 273 -9.36 14.14 -23.33
CA THR A 273 -9.06 13.20 -24.41
C THR A 273 -7.86 12.32 -24.10
N ASP A 274 -6.84 12.77 -23.37
CA ASP A 274 -5.65 11.95 -23.03
C ASP A 274 -4.75 12.59 -21.94
N LYS A 275 -5.30 13.40 -21.01
CA LYS A 275 -4.48 14.05 -19.96
C LYS A 275 -4.63 13.36 -18.61
N LEU A 276 -3.49 12.92 -18.07
CA LEU A 276 -3.33 12.50 -16.69
C LEU A 276 -3.73 13.63 -15.73
N TYR A 277 -4.47 13.32 -14.67
CA TYR A 277 -4.97 14.28 -13.69
C TYR A 277 -3.83 15.08 -13.04
N LYS A 278 -4.06 16.35 -12.72
CA LYS A 278 -3.14 17.21 -11.97
C LYS A 278 -3.72 17.57 -10.61
N GLN A 279 -2.87 18.00 -9.69
CA GLN A 279 -3.31 18.44 -8.35
C GLN A 279 -4.32 19.59 -8.39
N GLU A 280 -4.19 20.48 -9.38
CA GLU A 280 -5.08 21.64 -9.56
C GLU A 280 -6.52 21.19 -9.88
N ASP A 281 -6.68 20.05 -10.53
CA ASP A 281 -7.98 19.50 -10.91
C ASP A 281 -8.75 18.95 -9.68
N LEU A 282 -8.07 18.67 -8.57
CA LEU A 282 -8.63 18.03 -7.36
C LEU A 282 -9.14 19.02 -6.29
N LYS A 283 -8.99 20.34 -6.50
CA LYS A 283 -9.30 21.37 -5.49
C LYS A 283 -10.64 22.07 -5.69
N ASN A 284 -11.28 21.86 -6.83
CA ASN A 284 -12.59 22.43 -7.18
C ASN A 284 -13.70 21.46 -6.80
#